data_AF-A0A969YCK1-F1
#
_entry.id   AF-A0A969YCK1-F1
#
_cell.length_a   1.000
_cell.length_b   1.000
_cell.length_c   1.000
_cell.angle_alpha   90.00
_cell.angle_beta   90.00
_cell.angle_gamma   90.00
#
_symmetry.space_group_name_H-M   'P 1'
#
loop_
_entity.id
_entity.type
_entity.pdbx_description
1 polymer ?
#
loop_
_entity_poly.entity_id
_entity_poly.type
_entity_poly.pdbx_seq_one_letter_code
_entity_poly.pdbx_strand_id
1 'polypeptide(L)'
;MKSIRTILWIQLALGLVGGYVAFAYVHWGAMSSSWAYNLRVEHDRMKQSPDYHEPAPIRDQSFAKILDDLQAYGHARADVAFYWLLTCGVLAVFAVVMLWLLRRVVPANKTLQATAAGLSVL
;
A
#
# COMPACT_ATOMS: atom_id res chain seq x y z
N MET A 1 -27.44 -4.11 14.48
CA MET A 1 -26.43 -3.02 14.42
C MET A 1 -25.06 -3.39 15.02
N LYS A 2 -24.98 -4.21 16.08
CA LYS A 2 -23.69 -4.67 16.64
C LYS A 2 -22.82 -5.39 15.59
N SER A 3 -23.37 -6.33 14.82
CA SER A 3 -22.63 -7.09 13.81
C SER A 3 -22.05 -6.21 12.69
N ILE A 4 -22.83 -5.24 12.18
CA ILE A 4 -22.36 -4.28 11.16
C ILE A 4 -21.18 -3.47 11.69
N ARG A 5 -21.26 -2.99 12.95
CA ARG A 5 -20.16 -2.27 13.59
C ARG A 5 -18.91 -3.15 13.72
N THR A 6 -19.05 -4.43 14.09
CA THR A 6 -17.93 -5.37 14.18
C THR A 6 -17.26 -5.58 12.82
N ILE A 7 -18.04 -5.80 11.76
CA ILE A 7 -17.53 -5.98 10.39
C ILE A 7 -16.72 -4.75 9.95
N LEU A 8 -17.22 -3.54 10.21
CA LEU A 8 -16.51 -2.31 9.84
C LEU A 8 -15.20 -2.13 10.61
N TRP A 9 -15.13 -2.53 11.89
CA TRP A 9 -13.88 -2.51 12.65
C TRP A 9 -12.87 -3.52 12.11
N ILE A 10 -13.32 -4.72 11.72
CA ILE A 10 -12.46 -5.72 11.09
C ILE A 10 -11.94 -5.19 9.75
N GLN A 11 -12.80 -4.61 8.92
CA GLN A 11 -12.42 -3.99 7.66
C GLN A 11 -11.40 -2.85 7.86
N LEU A 12 -11.60 -2.01 8.88
CA LEU A 12 -10.67 -0.95 9.22
C LEU A 12 -9.30 -1.51 9.64
N ALA A 13 -9.27 -2.53 10.50
CA ALA A 13 -8.04 -3.18 10.93
C ALA A 13 -7.29 -3.81 9.75
N LEU A 14 -8.00 -4.55 8.88
CA LEU A 14 -7.42 -5.14 7.67
C LEU A 14 -6.93 -4.08 6.68
N GLY A 15 -7.66 -2.98 6.52
CA GLY A 15 -7.25 -1.86 5.67
C GLY A 15 -5.97 -1.19 6.18
N LEU A 16 -5.85 -0.98 7.50
CA LEU A 16 -4.65 -0.40 8.11
C LEU A 16 -3.43 -1.34 8.02
N VAL A 17 -3.61 -2.62 8.35
CA VAL A 17 -2.53 -3.62 8.29
C VAL A 17 -2.09 -3.85 6.84
N GLY A 18 -3.04 -4.03 5.92
CA GLY A 18 -2.77 -4.16 4.49
C GLY A 18 -2.08 -2.92 3.92
N GLY A 19 -2.52 -1.73 4.31
CA GLY A 19 -1.90 -0.46 3.94
C GLY A 19 -0.46 -0.35 4.45
N TYR A 20 -0.19 -0.75 5.69
CA TYR A 20 1.17 -0.77 6.22
C TYR A 20 2.10 -1.71 5.44
N VAL A 21 1.64 -2.94 5.15
CA VAL A 21 2.41 -3.90 4.35
C VAL A 21 2.66 -3.36 2.96
N ALA A 22 1.63 -2.82 2.29
CA ALA A 22 1.76 -2.23 0.96
C ALA A 22 2.75 -1.06 0.96
N PHE A 23 2.71 -0.19 1.98
CA PHE A 23 3.67 0.90 2.15
C PHE A 23 5.11 0.40 2.29
N ALA A 24 5.33 -0.65 3.10
CA ALA A 24 6.66 -1.25 3.24
C ALA A 24 7.21 -1.76 1.90
N TYR A 25 6.37 -2.38 1.06
CA TYR A 25 6.75 -2.82 -0.28
C TYR A 25 7.02 -1.66 -1.25
N VAL A 26 6.23 -0.58 -1.22
CA VAL A 26 6.49 0.64 -1.99
C VAL A 26 7.85 1.22 -1.61
N HIS A 27 8.08 1.35 -0.30
CA HIS A 27 9.33 1.92 0.23
C HIS A 27 10.54 1.07 -0.14
N TRP A 28 10.44 -0.26 -0.01
CA TRP A 28 11.50 -1.17 -0.41
C TRP A 28 11.79 -1.10 -1.90
N GLY A 29 10.75 -1.07 -2.74
CA GLY A 29 10.89 -0.93 -4.19
C GLY A 29 11.62 0.36 -4.57
N ALA A 30 11.21 1.49 -3.98
CA ALA A 30 11.84 2.79 -4.20
C ALA A 30 13.31 2.84 -3.71
N MET A 31 13.62 2.23 -2.56
CA MET A 31 15.00 2.13 -2.09
C MET A 31 15.86 1.25 -3.00
N SER A 32 15.33 0.10 -3.45
CA SER A 32 16.08 -0.79 -4.35
C SER A 32 16.37 -0.16 -5.70
N SER A 33 15.43 0.61 -6.27
CA SER A 33 15.64 1.28 -7.55
C SER A 33 16.65 2.43 -7.42
N SER A 34 16.58 3.21 -6.34
CA SER A 34 17.57 4.24 -6.02
C SER A 34 18.98 3.66 -5.84
N TRP A 35 19.09 2.54 -5.11
CA TRP A 35 20.36 1.86 -4.93
C TRP A 35 20.93 1.32 -6.26
N ALA A 36 20.10 0.69 -7.09
CA ALA A 36 20.51 0.20 -8.42
C ALA A 36 20.97 1.35 -9.33
N TYR A 37 20.26 2.48 -9.32
CA TYR A 37 20.66 3.68 -10.05
C TYR A 37 22.02 4.22 -9.60
N ASN A 38 22.25 4.33 -8.29
CA ASN A 38 23.54 4.80 -7.76
C ASN A 38 24.68 3.86 -8.15
N LEU A 39 24.46 2.55 -8.09
CA LEU A 39 25.42 1.55 -8.57
C LEU A 39 25.72 1.70 -10.07
N ARG A 40 24.71 2.01 -10.88
CA ARG A 40 24.89 2.25 -12.33
C ARG A 40 25.78 3.46 -12.58
N VAL A 41 25.53 4.56 -11.86
CA VAL A 41 26.34 5.79 -11.95
C VAL A 41 27.76 5.54 -11.48
N GLU A 42 27.95 4.81 -10.38
CA GLU A 42 29.28 4.49 -9.87
C GLU A 42 30.04 3.57 -10.82
N HIS A 43 29.37 2.57 -11.39
CA HIS A 43 29.92 1.71 -12.43
C HIS A 43 30.38 2.50 -13.67
N ASP A 44 29.59 3.47 -14.13
CA ASP A 44 29.98 4.33 -15.27
C ASP A 44 31.17 5.24 -14.94
N ARG A 45 31.32 5.66 -13.67
CA ARG A 45 32.52 6.37 -13.22
C ARG A 45 33.74 5.45 -13.16
N MET A 46 33.56 4.22 -12.67
CA MET A 46 34.66 3.24 -12.63
C MET A 46 35.18 2.93 -14.03
N LYS A 47 34.30 2.85 -15.04
CA LYS A 47 34.69 2.66 -16.46
C LYS A 47 35.63 3.73 -17.02
N GLN A 48 35.71 4.90 -16.38
CA GLN A 48 36.62 5.98 -16.79
C GLN A 48 38.02 5.80 -16.21
N SER A 49 38.20 4.87 -15.26
CA SER A 49 39.51 4.56 -14.68
C SER A 49 40.36 3.71 -15.64
N PRO A 50 41.64 4.02 -15.83
CA PRO A 50 42.55 3.21 -16.64
C PRO A 50 42.75 1.79 -16.09
N ASP A 51 42.47 1.56 -14.81
CA ASP A 51 42.61 0.25 -14.16
C ASP A 51 41.33 -0.60 -14.21
N TYR A 52 40.26 -0.08 -14.82
CA TYR A 52 38.97 -0.76 -14.82
C TYR A 52 38.98 -2.03 -15.67
N HIS A 53 38.56 -3.12 -15.05
CA HIS A 53 38.32 -4.39 -15.71
C HIS A 53 36.86 -4.77 -15.49
N GLU A 54 36.10 -4.94 -16.59
CA GLU A 54 34.69 -5.30 -16.50
C GLU A 54 34.56 -6.72 -15.92
N PRO A 55 33.72 -6.94 -14.89
CA PRO A 55 33.50 -8.27 -14.36
C PRO A 55 32.98 -9.21 -15.46
N ALA A 56 33.40 -10.48 -15.39
CA ALA A 56 32.99 -11.48 -16.37
C ALA A 56 31.46 -11.52 -16.48
N PRO A 57 30.90 -11.57 -17.70
CA PRO A 57 29.46 -11.59 -17.88
C PRO A 57 28.85 -12.84 -17.24
N ILE A 58 27.67 -12.68 -16.62
CA ILE A 58 26.91 -13.80 -16.08
C ILE A 58 25.97 -14.27 -17.19
N ARG A 59 26.30 -15.41 -17.82
CA ARG A 59 25.62 -15.89 -19.04
C ARG A 59 25.67 -14.81 -20.14
N ASP A 60 24.53 -14.46 -20.72
CA ASP A 60 24.41 -13.48 -21.81
C ASP A 60 24.12 -12.05 -21.30
N GLN A 61 24.25 -11.80 -20.00
CA GLN A 61 23.95 -10.50 -19.39
C GLN A 61 25.23 -9.76 -18.98
N SER A 62 25.37 -8.53 -19.47
CA SER A 62 26.37 -7.59 -18.98
C SER A 62 25.99 -7.07 -17.59
N PHE A 63 26.98 -6.65 -16.81
CA PHE A 63 26.73 -6.10 -15.48
C PHE A 63 25.83 -4.84 -15.52
N ALA A 64 26.01 -3.99 -16.52
CA ALA A 64 25.14 -2.85 -16.77
C ALA A 64 23.66 -3.27 -16.97
N LYS A 65 23.42 -4.32 -17.76
CA LYS A 65 22.06 -4.84 -18.00
C LYS A 65 21.43 -5.39 -16.71
N ILE A 66 22.21 -6.06 -15.88
CA ILE A 66 21.74 -6.57 -14.57
C ILE A 66 21.29 -5.42 -13.67
N LEU A 67 22.05 -4.32 -13.65
CA LEU A 67 21.69 -3.13 -12.86
C LEU A 67 20.42 -2.45 -13.40
N ASP A 68 20.31 -2.31 -14.72
CA ASP A 68 19.13 -1.72 -15.36
C ASP A 68 17.87 -2.59 -15.11
N ASP A 69 18.00 -3.91 -15.20
CA ASP A 69 16.91 -4.86 -14.92
C ASP A 69 16.49 -4.83 -13.43
N LEU A 70 17.46 -4.68 -12.51
CA LEU A 70 17.20 -4.50 -11.07
C LEU A 70 16.42 -3.22 -10.78
N GLN A 71 16.78 -2.12 -11.44
CA GLN A 71 16.08 -0.85 -11.30
C GLN A 71 14.64 -0.95 -11.83
N ALA A 72 14.46 -1.52 -13.03
CA ALA A 72 13.15 -1.73 -13.64
C ALA A 72 12.25 -2.64 -12.79
N TYR A 73 12.82 -3.72 -12.25
CA TYR A 73 12.10 -4.61 -11.32
C TYR A 73 11.66 -3.89 -10.05
N GLY A 74 12.53 -3.05 -9.47
CA GLY A 74 12.21 -2.23 -8.30
C GLY A 74 11.02 -1.30 -8.54
N HIS A 75 11.00 -0.61 -9.70
CA HIS A 75 9.88 0.24 -10.09
C HIS A 75 8.57 -0.53 -10.29
N ALA A 76 8.61 -1.63 -11.05
CA ALA A 76 7.41 -2.44 -11.30
C ALA A 76 6.77 -2.97 -10.01
N ARG A 77 7.61 -3.38 -9.03
CA ARG A 77 7.11 -3.82 -7.71
C ARG A 77 6.54 -2.67 -6.89
N ALA A 78 7.19 -1.51 -6.92
CA ALA A 78 6.72 -0.32 -6.21
C ALA A 78 5.36 0.13 -6.74
N ASP A 79 5.15 0.12 -8.06
CA ASP A 79 3.89 0.50 -8.68
C ASP A 79 2.73 -0.42 -8.27
N VAL A 80 2.93 -1.74 -8.34
CA VAL A 80 1.92 -2.72 -7.90
C VAL A 80 1.59 -2.52 -6.42
N ALA A 81 2.60 -2.37 -5.57
CA ALA A 81 2.40 -2.13 -4.15
C ALA A 81 1.69 -0.81 -3.87
N PHE A 82 1.90 0.22 -4.70
CA PHE A 82 1.24 1.51 -4.58
C PHE A 82 -0.26 1.42 -4.87
N TYR A 83 -0.66 0.64 -5.89
CA TYR A 83 -2.08 0.35 -6.15
C TYR A 83 -2.76 -0.31 -4.94
N TRP A 84 -2.08 -1.27 -4.30
CA TRP A 84 -2.58 -1.93 -3.09
C TRP A 84 -2.66 -0.96 -1.90
N LEU A 85 -1.66 -0.09 -1.74
CA LEU A 85 -1.65 0.94 -0.70
C LEU A 85 -2.87 1.87 -0.84
N LEU A 86 -3.15 2.36 -2.06
CA LEU A 86 -4.31 3.19 -2.35
C LEU A 86 -5.63 2.45 -2.06
N THR A 87 -5.74 1.20 -2.52
CA THR A 87 -6.94 0.38 -2.32
C THR A 87 -7.22 0.18 -0.82
N CYS A 88 -6.20 -0.17 -0.05
CA CYS A 88 -6.29 -0.32 1.40
C CYS A 88 -6.66 1.01 2.09
N GLY A 89 -6.06 2.12 1.66
CA GLY A 89 -6.38 3.46 2.15
C GLY A 89 -7.84 3.85 1.93
N VAL A 90 -8.35 3.66 0.70
CA VAL A 90 -9.76 3.91 0.36
C VAL A 90 -10.70 3.06 1.20
N LEU A 91 -10.40 1.77 1.36
CA LEU A 91 -11.22 0.87 2.18
C LEU A 91 -11.23 1.27 3.67
N ALA A 92 -10.10 1.73 4.20
CA ALA A 92 -10.01 2.23 5.57
C ALA A 92 -10.84 3.51 5.76
N VAL A 93 -10.72 4.47 4.83
CA VAL A 93 -11.53 5.71 4.85
C VAL A 93 -13.01 5.38 4.76
N PHE A 94 -13.40 4.48 3.86
CA PHE A 94 -14.79 4.04 3.73
C PHE A 94 -15.33 3.42 5.04
N ALA A 95 -14.54 2.57 5.70
CA ALA A 95 -14.92 1.98 6.98
C ALA A 95 -15.11 3.05 8.08
N VAL A 96 -14.24 4.06 8.13
CA VAL A 96 -14.37 5.20 9.07
C VAL A 96 -15.63 6.00 8.80
N VAL A 97 -15.91 6.35 7.55
CA VAL A 97 -17.12 7.09 7.16
C VAL A 97 -18.38 6.30 7.53
N MET A 98 -18.40 4.99 7.26
CA MET A 98 -19.54 4.14 7.62
C MET A 98 -19.73 4.00 9.13
N LEU A 99 -18.65 3.87 9.91
CA LEU A 99 -18.72 3.88 11.37
C LEU A 99 -19.26 5.21 11.92
N TRP A 100 -18.85 6.32 11.32
CA TRP A 100 -19.32 7.65 11.67
C TRP A 100 -20.81 7.85 11.35
N LEU A 101 -21.26 7.41 10.16
CA LEU A 101 -22.68 7.43 9.77
C LEU A 101 -23.52 6.56 10.71
N LEU A 102 -23.08 5.34 11.02
CA LEU A 102 -23.75 4.48 11.99
C LEU A 102 -23.89 5.16 13.35
N ARG A 103 -22.87 5.88 13.81
CA ARG A 103 -22.94 6.62 15.08
C ARG A 103 -24.01 7.71 15.06
N ARG A 104 -24.28 8.32 13.91
CA ARG A 104 -25.31 9.35 13.71
C ARG A 104 -26.72 8.74 13.57
N VAL A 105 -26.86 7.59 12.91
CA VAL A 105 -28.17 6.98 12.61
C VAL A 105 -28.73 6.13 13.76
N VAL A 106 -27.88 5.48 14.56
CA VAL A 106 -28.32 4.69 15.74
C VAL A 106 -29.27 5.47 16.67
N PRO A 107 -28.96 6.71 17.10
CA PRO A 107 -29.86 7.46 17.99
C PRO A 107 -31.18 7.87 17.33
N ALA A 108 -31.15 8.25 16.05
CA ALA A 108 -32.36 8.60 15.28
C ALA A 108 -33.30 7.39 15.10
N ASN A 109 -32.73 6.21 14.85
CA ASN A 109 -33.52 5.00 14.67
C ASN A 109 -34.12 4.50 16.00
N LYS A 110 -33.39 4.66 17.12
CA LYS A 110 -33.91 4.37 18.46
C LYS A 110 -35.05 5.28 18.87
N THR A 111 -34.99 6.57 18.52
CA THR A 111 -36.07 7.52 18.80
C THR A 111 -37.31 7.17 18.00
N LEU A 112 -37.18 6.91 16.68
CA LEU A 112 -38.29 6.45 15.85
C LEU A 112 -38.95 5.15 16.37
N GLN A 113 -38.16 4.16 16.78
CA GLN A 113 -38.69 2.92 17.36
C GLN A 113 -39.41 3.15 18.70
N ALA A 114 -38.88 4.03 19.55
CA ALA A 114 -39.54 4.38 20.81
C ALA A 114 -40.86 5.13 20.58
N THR A 115 -40.91 6.05 19.61
CA THR A 115 -42.14 6.76 19.23
C THR A 115 -43.17 5.81 18.60
N ALA A 116 -42.75 4.91 17.71
CA ALA A 116 -43.62 3.90 17.11
C ALA A 116 -44.18 2.91 18.15
N ALA A 117 -43.35 2.47 19.10
CA ALA A 117 -43.80 1.60 20.19
C ALA A 117 -44.79 2.30 21.13
N GLY A 118 -44.56 3.59 21.46
CA GLY A 118 -45.50 4.39 22.27
C GLY A 118 -46.86 4.60 21.60
N LEU A 119 -46.90 4.70 20.27
CA LEU A 119 -48.14 4.81 19.48
C LEU A 119 -48.93 3.49 19.41
N SER A 120 -48.28 2.33 19.54
CA SER A 120 -48.95 1.02 19.51
C SER A 120 -49.58 0.59 20.85
N VAL A 121 -49.33 1.34 21.92
CA VAL A 121 -49.84 1.06 23.28
C VAL A 121 -51.08 1.92 23.61
N LEU A 122 -51.39 2.91 22.79
CA LEU A 122 -52.62 3.72 22.82
C LEU A 122 -53.68 3.10 21.90
#